data_AF-A0A4R4XA17-F1
#
_entry.id   AF-A0A4R4XA17-F1
#
_cell.length_a   1.000
_cell.length_b   1.000
_cell.length_c   1.000
_cell.angle_alpha   90.00
_cell.angle_beta   90.00
_cell.angle_gamma   90.00
#
_symmetry.space_group_name_H-M   'P 1'
#
loop_
_entity.id
_entity.type
_entity.pdbx_description
1 polymer ?
#
loop_
_entity_poly.entity_id
_entity_poly.type
_entity_poly.pdbx_seq_one_letter_code
_entity_poly.pdbx_strand_id
1 'polypeptide(L)'
;MTAAPVTRRVVGPRLRPDWEWQLRQGSAVVYVIWFAVAVPLAIAGLLLKPRSVGWMMLIWFLVLAGFTVGVRIAESRRRKAWGDVVGQMGWRLSVDRPELLRRWPFPPFSVDPDAEVYDVTSGRHRGREFSTGRFRHKVGRRDLGFDFLDLQVDRPLPPLQVLPAALAPVAAASLLPMKLAVDGLPGRYLLFNGREDHAEAVLHPRAVEELAAVPPFGFSCEGRRFVAILPAYRDSATALAQLDAACDLLDLMPEQIWRAGEQWAARHQP
;
A
#
# COMPACT_ATOMS: atom_id res chain seq x y z
N MET A 1 -11.73 -28.56 17.38
CA MET A 1 -12.11 -27.15 17.21
C MET A 1 -11.99 -26.82 15.73
N THR A 2 -13.12 -26.75 15.04
CA THR A 2 -13.23 -26.58 13.59
C THR A 2 -13.28 -25.09 13.26
N ALA A 3 -12.25 -24.57 12.58
CA ALA A 3 -12.22 -23.19 12.11
C ALA A 3 -13.29 -23.00 11.02
N ALA A 4 -14.18 -22.03 11.22
CA ALA A 4 -15.20 -21.69 10.24
C ALA A 4 -14.53 -21.07 8.99
N PRO A 5 -14.97 -21.42 7.77
CA PRO A 5 -14.47 -20.79 6.55
C PRO A 5 -14.89 -19.32 6.53
N VAL A 6 -13.91 -18.43 6.65
CA VAL A 6 -14.10 -16.99 6.48
C VAL A 6 -14.45 -16.76 5.01
N THR A 7 -15.71 -16.45 4.74
CA THR A 7 -16.21 -16.03 3.42
C THR A 7 -15.42 -14.81 2.93
N ARG A 8 -14.45 -15.02 2.02
CA ARG A 8 -13.71 -13.99 1.29
C ARG A 8 -14.67 -13.31 0.30
N ARG A 9 -15.40 -12.28 0.73
CA ARG A 9 -16.02 -11.31 -0.18
C ARG A 9 -15.57 -9.91 0.23
N VAL A 10 -14.43 -9.51 -0.31
CA VAL A 10 -13.90 -8.16 -0.10
C VAL A 10 -14.60 -7.22 -1.09
N VAL A 11 -15.32 -6.23 -0.56
CA VAL A 11 -15.93 -5.17 -1.35
C VAL A 11 -14.82 -4.33 -1.95
N GLY A 12 -14.73 -4.30 -3.29
CA GLY A 12 -13.71 -3.52 -4.00
C GLY A 12 -13.78 -2.02 -3.68
N PRO A 13 -12.65 -1.30 -3.77
CA PRO A 13 -12.58 0.12 -3.46
C PRO A 13 -13.44 0.94 -4.42
N ARG A 14 -14.21 1.91 -3.89
CA ARG A 14 -15.07 2.80 -4.68
C ARG A 14 -14.31 3.96 -5.33
N LEU A 15 -13.06 4.20 -4.93
CA LEU A 15 -12.24 5.33 -5.37
C LEU A 15 -10.87 4.86 -5.88
N ARG A 16 -10.26 5.65 -6.78
CA ARG A 16 -8.92 5.39 -7.31
C ARG A 16 -7.86 5.44 -6.18
N PRO A 17 -6.93 4.46 -6.10
CA PRO A 17 -5.79 4.40 -5.15
C PRO A 17 -5.11 5.74 -4.88
N ASP A 18 -4.77 6.44 -5.95
CA ASP A 18 -4.04 7.71 -5.89
C ASP A 18 -4.85 8.83 -5.21
N TRP A 19 -6.17 8.83 -5.42
CA TRP A 19 -7.07 9.86 -4.88
C TRP A 19 -7.32 9.68 -3.41
N GLU A 20 -7.54 8.46 -2.96
CA GLU A 20 -7.70 8.19 -1.53
C GLU A 20 -6.41 8.44 -0.74
N TRP A 21 -5.24 8.16 -1.34
CA TRP A 21 -3.96 8.51 -0.72
C TRP A 21 -3.80 10.03 -0.63
N GLN A 22 -4.09 10.77 -1.70
CA GLN A 22 -4.11 12.23 -1.69
C GLN A 22 -5.16 12.81 -0.74
N LEU A 23 -6.33 12.19 -0.58
CA LEU A 23 -7.34 12.60 0.40
C LEU A 23 -6.83 12.39 1.83
N ARG A 24 -6.06 11.33 2.09
CA ARG A 24 -5.44 11.11 3.40
C ARG A 24 -4.30 12.07 3.72
N GLN A 25 -3.52 12.50 2.73
CA GLN A 25 -2.40 13.43 2.96
C GLN A 25 -2.75 14.92 2.80
N GLY A 26 -3.41 15.25 1.69
CA GLY A 26 -3.82 16.61 1.35
C GLY A 26 -4.88 17.15 2.33
N SER A 27 -5.57 16.26 3.06
CA SER A 27 -6.48 16.65 4.11
C SER A 27 -5.87 17.61 5.12
N ALA A 28 -4.85 17.21 5.86
CA ALA A 28 -4.45 17.98 7.04
C ALA A 28 -4.01 19.42 6.73
N VAL A 29 -3.18 19.64 5.70
CA VAL A 29 -2.64 20.97 5.37
C VAL A 29 -3.65 21.82 4.60
N VAL A 30 -4.34 21.25 3.60
CA VAL A 30 -5.41 21.99 2.91
C VAL A 30 -6.53 22.32 3.88
N TYR A 31 -6.86 21.44 4.84
CA TYR A 31 -7.87 21.70 5.86
C TYR A 31 -7.46 22.75 6.87
N VAL A 32 -6.20 22.81 7.33
CA VAL A 32 -5.75 23.87 8.25
C VAL A 32 -5.79 25.24 7.55
N ILE A 33 -5.31 25.31 6.30
CA ILE A 33 -5.36 26.55 5.50
C ILE A 33 -6.81 26.94 5.21
N TRP A 34 -7.67 25.99 4.86
CA TRP A 34 -9.10 26.27 4.64
C TRP A 34 -9.80 26.71 5.92
N PHE A 35 -9.52 26.09 7.06
CA PHE A 35 -10.12 26.47 8.35
C PHE A 35 -9.70 27.89 8.74
N ALA A 36 -8.42 28.22 8.54
CA ALA A 36 -7.86 29.54 8.81
C ALA A 36 -8.44 30.63 7.89
N VAL A 37 -8.90 30.29 6.68
CA VAL A 37 -9.47 31.25 5.70
C VAL A 37 -11.00 31.31 5.77
N ALA A 38 -11.66 30.17 5.92
CA ALA A 38 -13.11 30.05 5.90
C ALA A 38 -13.79 30.50 7.19
N VAL A 39 -13.15 30.29 8.35
CA VAL A 39 -13.68 30.79 9.63
C VAL A 39 -13.76 32.32 9.64
N PRO A 40 -12.70 33.08 9.26
CA PRO A 40 -12.80 34.52 9.12
C PRO A 40 -13.81 34.98 8.06
N LEU A 41 -13.89 34.30 6.92
CA LEU A 41 -14.85 34.63 5.85
C LEU A 41 -16.30 34.39 6.29
N ALA A 42 -16.58 33.31 7.02
CA ALA A 42 -17.90 33.05 7.58
C ALA A 42 -18.27 34.10 8.63
N ILE A 43 -17.33 34.49 9.49
CA ILE A 43 -17.52 35.56 10.49
C ILE A 43 -17.79 36.90 9.79
N ALA A 44 -17.00 37.26 8.77
CA ALA A 44 -17.18 38.48 7.99
C ALA A 44 -18.51 38.47 7.21
N GLY A 45 -18.90 37.33 6.62
CA GLY A 45 -20.16 37.15 5.90
C GLY A 45 -21.40 37.16 6.81
N LEU A 46 -21.28 36.77 8.08
CA LEU A 46 -22.31 36.93 9.10
C LEU A 46 -22.49 38.39 9.54
N LEU A 47 -21.41 39.18 9.48
CA LEU A 47 -21.40 40.61 9.80
C LEU A 47 -21.91 41.50 8.65
N LEU A 48 -21.80 41.05 7.39
CA LEU A 48 -22.27 41.75 6.19
C LEU A 48 -23.74 41.42 5.87
N LYS A 49 -24.53 42.42 5.45
CA LYS A 49 -25.85 42.18 4.81
C LYS A 49 -25.61 41.81 3.34
N PRO A 50 -26.22 40.73 2.79
CA PRO A 50 -27.29 39.89 3.34
C PRO A 50 -26.81 38.66 4.13
N ARG A 51 -27.44 38.45 5.30
CA ARG A 51 -27.12 37.37 6.27
C ARG A 51 -27.32 35.95 5.75
N SER A 52 -28.02 35.76 4.63
CA SER A 52 -28.21 34.45 3.98
C SER A 52 -26.89 33.83 3.54
N VAL A 53 -25.93 34.65 3.09
CA VAL A 53 -24.59 34.19 2.68
C VAL A 53 -23.82 33.64 3.89
N GLY A 54 -23.90 34.31 5.04
CA GLY A 54 -23.27 33.86 6.28
C GLY A 54 -23.82 32.51 6.77
N TRP A 55 -25.15 32.31 6.73
CA TRP A 55 -25.75 31.02 7.08
C TRP A 55 -25.37 29.89 6.12
N MET A 56 -25.31 30.18 4.81
CA MET A 56 -24.87 29.20 3.81
C MET A 56 -23.41 28.79 4.06
N MET A 57 -22.51 29.74 4.33
CA MET A 57 -21.11 29.45 4.68
C MET A 57 -20.99 28.64 5.96
N LEU A 58 -21.80 28.95 6.99
CA LEU A 58 -21.81 28.21 8.25
C LEU A 58 -22.25 26.74 8.06
N ILE A 59 -23.32 26.50 7.29
CA ILE A 59 -23.78 25.13 6.98
C ILE A 59 -22.69 24.37 6.24
N TRP A 60 -22.07 24.99 5.22
CA TRP A 60 -21.01 24.36 4.45
C TRP A 60 -19.81 24.00 5.34
N PHE A 61 -19.41 24.92 6.22
CA PHE A 61 -18.36 24.69 7.21
C PHE A 61 -18.70 23.52 8.15
N LEU A 62 -19.92 23.45 8.67
CA LEU A 62 -20.36 22.34 9.53
C LEU A 62 -20.31 20.99 8.81
N VAL A 63 -20.73 20.93 7.54
CA VAL A 63 -20.63 19.72 6.70
C VAL A 63 -19.17 19.29 6.57
N LEU A 64 -18.26 20.23 6.32
CA LEU A 64 -16.84 19.93 6.14
C LEU A 64 -16.16 19.52 7.45
N ALA A 65 -16.48 20.18 8.55
CA ALA A 65 -16.00 19.81 9.88
C ALA A 65 -16.50 18.40 10.28
N GLY A 66 -17.78 18.12 10.04
CA GLY A 66 -18.36 16.79 10.25
C GLY A 66 -17.68 15.72 9.41
N PHE A 67 -17.44 15.99 8.12
CA PHE A 67 -16.68 15.09 7.24
C PHE A 67 -15.27 14.84 7.76
N THR A 68 -14.58 15.88 8.23
CA THR A 68 -13.20 15.80 8.75
C THR A 68 -13.12 14.93 10.01
N VAL A 69 -14.02 15.18 10.97
CA VAL A 69 -14.14 14.37 12.19
C VAL A 69 -14.47 12.93 11.83
N GLY A 70 -15.37 12.70 10.86
CA GLY A 70 -15.70 11.38 10.34
C GLY A 70 -14.49 10.62 9.81
N VAL A 71 -13.65 11.26 8.99
CA VAL A 71 -12.41 10.66 8.45
C VAL A 71 -11.43 10.33 9.58
N ARG A 72 -11.21 11.24 10.54
CA ARG A 72 -10.32 10.98 11.68
C ARG A 72 -10.79 9.83 12.56
N ILE A 73 -12.09 9.76 12.84
CA ILE A 73 -12.68 8.67 13.62
C ILE A 73 -12.52 7.35 12.86
N ALA A 74 -12.76 7.35 11.54
CA ALA A 74 -12.57 6.15 10.71
C ALA A 74 -11.10 5.69 10.71
N GLU A 75 -10.14 6.60 10.59
CA GLU A 75 -8.71 6.25 10.67
C GLU A 75 -8.32 5.73 12.06
N SER A 76 -8.77 6.38 13.13
CA SER A 76 -8.53 5.95 14.50
C SER A 76 -9.11 4.55 14.76
N ARG A 77 -10.33 4.28 14.29
CA ARG A 77 -10.95 2.94 14.38
C ARG A 77 -10.15 1.89 13.61
N ARG A 78 -9.65 2.22 12.42
CA ARG A 78 -8.80 1.30 11.63
C ARG A 78 -7.47 1.02 12.32
N ARG A 79 -6.81 2.05 12.87
CA ARG A 79 -5.56 1.88 13.65
C ARG A 79 -5.79 1.03 14.89
N LYS A 80 -6.90 1.25 15.61
CA LYS A 80 -7.26 0.43 16.77
C LYS A 80 -7.52 -1.03 16.38
N ALA A 81 -8.33 -1.26 15.33
CA ALA A 81 -8.61 -2.60 14.84
C ALA A 81 -7.35 -3.35 14.39
N TRP A 82 -6.40 -2.65 13.76
CA TRP A 82 -5.10 -3.23 13.44
C TRP A 82 -4.26 -3.52 14.70
N GLY A 83 -4.24 -2.59 15.66
CA GLY A 83 -3.57 -2.79 16.94
C GLY A 83 -4.12 -4.00 17.72
N ASP A 84 -5.43 -4.23 17.67
CA ASP A 84 -6.07 -5.39 18.29
C ASP A 84 -5.60 -6.70 17.63
N VAL A 85 -5.51 -6.74 16.29
CA VAL A 85 -4.96 -7.88 15.54
C VAL A 85 -3.49 -8.11 15.89
N VAL A 86 -2.68 -7.05 15.93
CA VAL A 86 -1.26 -7.11 16.30
C VAL A 86 -1.09 -7.69 17.69
N GLY A 87 -1.91 -7.26 18.65
CA GLY A 87 -1.91 -7.79 20.02
C GLY A 87 -2.31 -9.27 20.08
N GLN A 88 -3.37 -9.66 19.36
CA GLN A 88 -3.84 -11.05 19.30
C GLN A 88 -2.82 -12.00 18.68
N MET A 89 -2.09 -11.55 17.65
CA MET A 89 -1.09 -12.35 16.94
C MET A 89 0.29 -12.31 17.60
N GLY A 90 0.46 -11.56 18.70
CA GLY A 90 1.75 -11.40 19.38
C GLY A 90 2.81 -10.65 18.54
N TRP A 91 2.36 -9.85 17.57
CA TRP A 91 3.23 -9.04 16.73
C TRP A 91 3.66 -7.76 17.44
N ARG A 92 4.72 -7.11 16.93
CA ARG A 92 5.31 -5.91 17.52
C ARG A 92 5.07 -4.70 16.63
N LEU A 93 4.58 -3.62 17.24
CA LEU A 93 4.40 -2.33 16.59
C LEU A 93 5.59 -1.42 16.92
N SER A 94 6.13 -0.74 15.92
CA SER A 94 7.26 0.18 16.00
C SER A 94 6.90 1.43 15.20
N VAL A 95 7.16 2.61 15.78
CA VAL A 95 6.73 3.88 15.17
C VAL A 95 7.50 4.18 13.88
N ASP A 96 8.79 3.86 13.88
CA ASP A 96 9.71 4.12 12.76
C ASP A 96 10.76 2.99 12.69
N ARG A 97 11.20 2.67 11.45
CA ARG A 97 12.29 1.74 11.13
C ARG A 97 12.99 2.19 9.83
N PRO A 98 13.83 3.23 9.87
CA PRO A 98 14.51 3.73 8.68
C PRO A 98 15.46 2.69 8.06
N GLU A 99 15.88 1.68 8.82
CA GLU A 99 16.68 0.57 8.30
C GLU A 99 15.96 -0.28 7.23
N LEU A 100 14.62 -0.23 7.16
CA LEU A 100 13.86 -0.92 6.10
C LEU A 100 14.13 -0.32 4.73
N LEU A 101 14.34 1.00 4.64
CA LEU A 101 14.65 1.67 3.37
C LEU A 101 15.96 1.16 2.76
N ARG A 102 16.98 0.95 3.60
CA ARG A 102 18.29 0.43 3.16
C ARG A 102 18.24 -1.03 2.67
N ARG A 103 17.17 -1.76 2.99
CA ARG A 103 17.00 -3.17 2.63
C ARG A 103 16.38 -3.38 1.25
N TRP A 104 15.81 -2.34 0.64
CA TRP A 104 15.09 -2.46 -0.62
C TRP A 104 15.90 -1.81 -1.75
N PRO A 105 16.58 -2.61 -2.59
CA PRO A 105 17.49 -2.10 -3.62
C PRO A 105 16.78 -1.50 -4.85
N PHE A 106 15.45 -1.56 -4.93
CA PHE A 106 14.68 -1.12 -6.09
C PHE A 106 13.97 0.23 -5.85
N PRO A 107 13.79 1.04 -6.91
CA PRO A 107 12.96 2.23 -6.86
C PRO A 107 11.49 1.90 -6.49
N PRO A 108 10.80 2.81 -5.79
CA PRO A 108 11.26 4.13 -5.33
C PRO A 108 12.15 4.11 -4.08
N PHE A 109 12.36 2.95 -3.45
CA PHE A 109 12.98 2.83 -2.13
C PHE A 109 14.47 3.17 -2.11
N SER A 110 15.19 2.89 -3.19
CA SER A 110 16.66 3.10 -3.26
C SER A 110 17.08 4.49 -3.76
N VAL A 111 16.16 5.34 -4.20
CA VAL A 111 16.47 6.56 -4.95
C VAL A 111 16.07 7.85 -4.22
N ASP A 112 15.06 7.81 -3.35
CA ASP A 112 14.53 9.01 -2.69
C ASP A 112 15.11 9.19 -1.27
N PRO A 113 15.96 10.21 -1.03
CA PRO A 113 16.52 10.47 0.30
C PRO A 113 15.49 10.99 1.32
N ASP A 114 14.34 11.50 0.85
CA ASP A 114 13.24 11.98 1.70
C ASP A 114 12.16 10.90 1.93
N ALA A 115 12.43 9.65 1.55
CA ALA A 115 11.53 8.54 1.80
C ALA A 115 11.40 8.25 3.30
N GLU A 116 10.17 8.01 3.75
CA GLU A 116 9.84 7.71 5.14
C GLU A 116 9.04 6.41 5.24
N VAL A 117 9.34 5.64 6.29
CA VAL A 117 8.59 4.43 6.66
C VAL A 117 8.07 4.59 8.08
N TYR A 118 6.77 4.41 8.29
CA TYR A 118 6.14 4.62 9.59
C TYR A 118 4.99 3.64 9.85
N ASP A 119 4.53 3.62 11.10
CA ASP A 119 3.49 2.69 11.59
C ASP A 119 3.85 1.22 11.30
N VAL A 120 5.12 0.85 11.54
CA VAL A 120 5.67 -0.46 11.18
C VAL A 120 5.21 -1.53 12.17
N THR A 121 4.62 -2.58 11.66
CA THR A 121 4.30 -3.81 12.37
C THR A 121 5.25 -4.90 11.90
N SER A 122 5.83 -5.64 12.85
CA SER A 122 6.73 -6.76 12.58
C SER A 122 6.31 -7.99 13.36
N GLY A 123 6.50 -9.16 12.78
CA GLY A 123 6.08 -10.40 13.41
C GLY A 123 6.41 -11.63 12.59
N ARG A 124 5.76 -12.74 12.93
CA ARG A 124 5.86 -13.98 12.18
C ARG A 124 4.47 -14.40 11.74
N HIS A 125 4.32 -14.74 10.45
CA HIS A 125 3.07 -15.21 9.86
C HIS A 125 3.35 -16.43 8.99
N ARG A 126 2.61 -17.53 9.21
CA ARG A 126 2.82 -18.83 8.54
C ARG A 126 4.29 -19.28 8.51
N GLY A 127 5.02 -19.05 9.60
CA GLY A 127 6.43 -19.44 9.73
C GLY A 127 7.44 -18.46 9.11
N ARG A 128 7.02 -17.40 8.42
CA ARG A 128 7.88 -16.38 7.81
C ARG A 128 7.93 -15.11 8.64
N GLU A 129 9.10 -14.51 8.79
CA GLU A 129 9.21 -13.16 9.36
C GLU A 129 8.66 -12.14 8.36
N PHE A 130 7.95 -11.14 8.87
CA PHE A 130 7.45 -10.06 8.06
C PHE A 130 7.54 -8.71 8.77
N SER A 131 7.60 -7.66 7.95
CA SER A 131 7.44 -6.27 8.35
C SER A 131 6.43 -5.62 7.42
N THR A 132 5.53 -4.82 7.95
CA THR A 132 4.51 -4.13 7.16
C THR A 132 4.26 -2.75 7.73
N GLY A 133 4.01 -1.78 6.88
CA GLY A 133 3.86 -0.40 7.33
C GLY A 133 3.47 0.49 6.18
N ARG A 134 3.67 1.79 6.37
CA ARG A 134 3.39 2.80 5.37
C ARG A 134 4.69 3.36 4.83
N PHE A 135 4.73 3.55 3.52
CA PHE A 135 5.81 4.24 2.83
C PHE A 135 5.29 5.55 2.26
N ARG A 136 6.10 6.61 2.41
CA ARG A 136 5.85 7.92 1.82
C ARG A 136 7.13 8.43 1.17
N HIS A 137 7.00 9.09 0.03
CA HIS A 137 8.11 9.72 -0.66
C HIS A 137 7.63 10.89 -1.54
N LYS A 138 8.54 11.70 -2.06
CA LYS A 138 8.21 12.90 -2.83
C LYS A 138 8.70 12.78 -4.27
N VAL A 139 7.75 12.83 -5.21
CA VAL A 139 8.06 12.88 -6.64
C VAL A 139 7.71 14.26 -7.20
N GLY A 140 8.73 15.11 -7.36
CA GLY A 140 8.58 16.49 -7.77
C GLY A 140 7.78 17.30 -6.75
N ARG A 141 6.57 17.75 -7.11
CA ARG A 141 5.65 18.48 -6.20
C ARG A 141 4.56 17.60 -5.59
N ARG A 142 4.58 16.29 -5.84
CA ARG A 142 3.56 15.36 -5.34
C ARG A 142 4.16 14.50 -4.25
N ASP A 143 3.52 14.48 -3.10
CA ASP A 143 3.72 13.39 -2.16
C ASP A 143 3.05 12.14 -2.77
N LEU A 144 3.72 11.00 -2.71
CA LEU A 144 3.21 9.69 -3.08
C LEU A 144 3.47 8.68 -1.97
N GLY A 145 2.69 7.61 -1.92
CA GLY A 145 2.89 6.57 -0.94
C GLY A 145 1.91 5.42 -1.06
N PHE A 146 2.20 4.40 -0.28
CA PHE A 146 1.57 3.10 -0.35
C PHE A 146 1.82 2.34 0.95
N ASP A 147 1.05 1.29 1.18
CA ASP A 147 1.33 0.36 2.26
C ASP A 147 2.26 -0.73 1.72
N PHE A 148 3.20 -1.21 2.51
CA PHE A 148 4.11 -2.28 2.11
C PHE A 148 3.99 -3.49 3.03
N LEU A 149 4.33 -4.65 2.50
CA LEU A 149 4.53 -5.89 3.25
C LEU A 149 5.82 -6.55 2.76
N ASP A 150 6.87 -6.48 3.57
CA ASP A 150 8.15 -7.15 3.38
C ASP A 150 8.11 -8.53 4.06
N LEU A 151 8.27 -9.58 3.26
CA LEU A 151 8.36 -10.97 3.69
C LEU A 151 9.80 -11.45 3.53
N GLN A 152 10.33 -12.08 4.59
CA GLN A 152 11.57 -12.81 4.49
C GLN A 152 11.36 -14.10 3.68
N VAL A 153 12.32 -14.37 2.81
CA VAL A 153 12.33 -15.56 1.96
C VAL A 153 13.62 -16.33 2.19
N ASP A 154 13.50 -17.65 2.36
CA ASP A 154 14.64 -18.52 2.69
C ASP A 154 15.57 -18.70 1.48
N ARG A 155 14.97 -18.85 0.29
CA ARG A 155 15.64 -18.94 -1.00
C ARG A 155 15.67 -17.59 -1.70
N PRO A 156 16.77 -17.24 -2.40
CA PRO A 156 16.82 -16.01 -3.17
C PRO A 156 15.85 -16.04 -4.35
N LEU A 157 15.27 -14.88 -4.68
CA LEU A 157 14.41 -14.60 -5.81
C LEU A 157 15.17 -13.74 -6.83
N PRO A 158 14.90 -13.91 -8.13
CA PRO A 158 15.47 -13.04 -9.15
C PRO A 158 14.82 -11.64 -9.05
N PRO A 159 15.50 -10.58 -9.51
CA PRO A 159 14.91 -9.26 -9.63
C PRO A 159 13.63 -9.33 -10.47
N LEU A 160 12.49 -8.98 -9.87
CA LEU A 160 11.21 -8.93 -10.55
C LEU A 160 10.30 -7.92 -9.84
N GLN A 161 9.74 -6.97 -10.59
CA GLN A 161 8.80 -5.97 -10.07
C GLN A 161 7.57 -5.91 -10.96
N VAL A 162 6.42 -6.33 -10.42
CA VAL A 162 5.14 -6.37 -11.12
C VAL A 162 4.11 -5.58 -10.33
N LEU A 163 3.53 -4.55 -10.93
CA LEU A 163 2.57 -3.67 -10.27
C LEU A 163 1.28 -3.51 -11.08
N PRO A 164 0.13 -3.35 -10.41
CA PRO A 164 -1.06 -2.79 -11.04
C PRO A 164 -0.73 -1.42 -11.65
N ALA A 165 -1.30 -1.11 -12.81
CA ALA A 165 -1.10 0.16 -13.50
C ALA A 165 -1.53 1.37 -12.64
N ALA A 166 -2.44 1.18 -11.68
CA ALA A 166 -2.80 2.21 -10.71
C ALA A 166 -1.65 2.54 -9.75
N LEU A 167 -0.74 1.61 -9.49
CA LEU A 167 0.46 1.82 -8.66
C LEU A 167 1.70 2.17 -9.50
N ALA A 168 1.56 2.29 -10.83
CA ALA A 168 2.64 2.67 -11.73
C ALA A 168 3.38 3.98 -11.34
N PRO A 169 2.69 5.05 -10.88
CA PRO A 169 3.38 6.29 -10.48
C PRO A 169 4.37 6.09 -9.34
N VAL A 170 4.17 5.07 -8.51
CA VAL A 170 5.05 4.71 -7.39
C VAL A 170 6.38 4.15 -7.89
N ALA A 171 6.39 3.37 -8.97
CA ALA A 171 7.59 2.79 -9.56
C ALA A 171 8.24 3.65 -10.65
N ALA A 172 7.63 4.80 -11.00
CA ALA A 172 7.99 5.63 -12.15
C ALA A 172 9.40 6.28 -12.09
N ALA A 173 10.23 5.92 -11.12
CA ALA A 173 11.56 6.49 -10.95
C ALA A 173 12.66 5.84 -11.82
N SER A 174 12.42 4.76 -12.58
CA SER A 174 13.58 4.12 -13.25
C SER A 174 13.40 3.35 -14.57
N LEU A 175 12.23 2.88 -15.00
CA LEU A 175 12.14 2.02 -16.20
C LEU A 175 10.83 2.22 -16.98
N LEU A 176 10.91 2.09 -18.32
CA LEU A 176 9.73 2.03 -19.20
C LEU A 176 8.98 0.73 -18.91
N PRO A 177 7.75 0.78 -18.36
CA PRO A 177 7.03 -0.43 -18.00
C PRO A 177 6.59 -1.20 -19.23
N MET A 178 6.72 -2.53 -19.17
CA MET A 178 6.16 -3.44 -20.15
C MET A 178 4.76 -3.88 -19.71
N LYS A 179 3.81 -3.94 -20.65
CA LYS A 179 2.45 -4.38 -20.36
C LYS A 179 2.40 -5.90 -20.26
N LEU A 180 1.86 -6.41 -19.16
CA LEU A 180 1.60 -7.84 -19.01
C LEU A 180 0.15 -8.14 -19.42
N ALA A 181 -0.03 -9.15 -20.28
CA ALA A 181 -1.35 -9.68 -20.62
C ALA A 181 -1.68 -10.82 -19.67
N VAL A 182 -2.31 -10.50 -18.54
CA VAL A 182 -2.66 -11.49 -17.50
C VAL A 182 -4.17 -11.56 -17.38
N ASP A 183 -4.75 -12.63 -17.89
CA ASP A 183 -6.18 -12.88 -17.81
C ASP A 183 -6.59 -13.22 -16.37
N GLY A 184 -7.71 -12.68 -15.91
CA GLY A 184 -8.28 -12.98 -14.59
C GLY A 184 -7.93 -11.99 -13.48
N LEU A 185 -6.95 -11.10 -13.67
CA LEU A 185 -6.63 -10.06 -12.69
C LEU A 185 -7.55 -8.83 -12.81
N PRO A 186 -7.93 -8.19 -11.69
CA PRO A 186 -8.64 -6.93 -11.69
C PRO A 186 -7.73 -5.77 -12.12
N GLY A 187 -7.79 -5.42 -13.40
CA GLY A 187 -7.08 -4.28 -13.98
C GLY A 187 -5.85 -4.67 -14.81
N ARG A 188 -5.06 -3.68 -15.21
CA ARG A 188 -3.85 -3.90 -16.01
C ARG A 188 -2.64 -4.01 -15.09
N TYR A 189 -1.80 -5.01 -15.31
CA TYR A 189 -0.53 -5.18 -14.61
C TYR A 189 0.63 -4.82 -15.55
N LEU A 190 1.69 -4.29 -14.96
CA LEU A 190 2.87 -3.81 -15.64
C LEU A 190 4.11 -4.40 -14.99
N LEU A 191 5.06 -4.83 -15.83
CA LEU A 191 6.39 -5.25 -15.44
C LEU A 191 7.33 -4.03 -15.47
N PHE A 192 7.92 -3.71 -14.33
CA PHE A 192 8.84 -2.58 -14.18
C PHE A 192 10.30 -3.00 -14.13
N ASN A 193 10.61 -4.18 -13.58
CA ASN A 193 11.96 -4.72 -13.51
C ASN A 193 11.91 -6.25 -13.61
N GLY A 194 12.95 -6.86 -14.17
CA GLY A 194 13.04 -8.31 -14.37
C GLY A 194 12.67 -8.76 -15.78
N ARG A 195 12.59 -10.07 -15.97
CA ARG A 195 12.31 -10.70 -17.27
C ARG A 195 10.82 -10.99 -17.44
N GLU A 196 10.30 -10.82 -18.65
CA GLU A 196 8.91 -11.09 -19.00
C GLU A 196 8.51 -12.55 -18.76
N ASP A 197 9.35 -13.50 -19.18
CA ASP A 197 9.12 -14.93 -18.97
C ASP A 197 9.06 -15.33 -17.49
N HIS A 198 9.81 -14.63 -16.63
CA HIS A 198 9.68 -14.81 -15.18
C HIS A 198 8.36 -14.26 -14.67
N ALA A 199 7.94 -13.07 -15.13
CA ALA A 199 6.67 -12.46 -14.74
C ALA A 199 5.48 -13.36 -15.09
N GLU A 200 5.45 -13.90 -16.32
CA GLU A 200 4.42 -14.84 -16.78
C GLU A 200 4.42 -16.15 -15.97
N ALA A 201 5.60 -16.69 -15.67
CA ALA A 201 5.71 -17.89 -14.86
C ALA A 201 5.21 -17.69 -13.43
N VAL A 202 5.49 -16.54 -12.80
CA VAL A 202 4.97 -16.21 -11.46
C VAL A 202 3.46 -15.99 -11.51
N LEU A 203 2.96 -15.34 -12.55
CA LEU A 203 1.54 -15.05 -12.74
C LEU A 203 0.80 -16.17 -13.49
N HIS A 204 1.10 -17.42 -13.14
CA HIS A 204 0.36 -18.57 -13.63
C HIS A 204 -1.10 -18.56 -13.11
N PRO A 205 -2.04 -19.33 -13.71
CA PRO A 205 -3.47 -19.22 -13.41
C PRO A 205 -3.83 -19.30 -11.92
N ARG A 206 -3.28 -20.26 -11.18
CA ARG A 206 -3.52 -20.39 -9.73
C ARG A 206 -3.00 -19.21 -8.90
N ALA A 207 -1.89 -18.58 -9.28
CA ALA A 207 -1.40 -17.38 -8.61
C ALA A 207 -2.31 -16.17 -8.90
N VAL A 208 -2.81 -16.09 -10.13
CA VAL A 208 -3.80 -15.09 -10.54
C VAL A 208 -5.10 -15.24 -9.74
N GLU A 209 -5.58 -16.46 -9.51
CA GLU A 209 -6.76 -16.71 -8.68
C GLU A 209 -6.60 -16.17 -7.26
N GLU A 210 -5.46 -16.40 -6.61
CA GLU A 210 -5.18 -15.88 -5.26
C GLU A 210 -5.08 -14.34 -5.25
N LEU A 211 -4.43 -13.76 -6.25
CA LEU A 211 -4.32 -12.30 -6.39
C LEU A 211 -5.68 -11.64 -6.68
N ALA A 212 -6.53 -12.28 -7.47
CA ALA A 212 -7.87 -11.79 -7.81
C ALA A 212 -8.85 -11.87 -6.62
N ALA A 213 -8.56 -12.71 -5.62
CA ALA A 213 -9.38 -12.85 -4.42
C ALA A 213 -9.26 -11.68 -3.43
N VAL A 214 -8.29 -10.79 -3.62
CA VAL A 214 -8.01 -9.64 -2.76
C VAL A 214 -7.92 -8.33 -3.56
N PRO A 215 -8.01 -7.15 -2.91
CA PRO A 215 -7.81 -5.89 -3.62
C PRO A 215 -6.45 -5.85 -4.33
N PRO A 216 -6.39 -5.31 -5.56
CA PRO A 216 -5.18 -5.36 -6.39
C PRO A 216 -3.97 -4.83 -5.65
N PHE A 217 -2.91 -5.61 -5.64
CA PHE A 217 -1.59 -5.21 -5.17
C PHE A 217 -0.51 -5.70 -6.14
N GLY A 218 0.66 -5.09 -6.05
CA GLY A 218 1.84 -5.49 -6.79
C GLY A 218 2.91 -6.06 -5.88
N PHE A 219 4.00 -6.55 -6.45
CA PHE A 219 5.12 -7.03 -5.68
C PHE A 219 6.44 -6.70 -6.35
N SER A 220 7.49 -6.70 -5.54
CA SER A 220 8.87 -6.59 -5.95
C SER A 220 9.68 -7.61 -5.19
N CYS A 221 10.49 -8.40 -5.87
CA CYS A 221 11.39 -9.33 -5.23
C CYS A 221 12.81 -9.22 -5.80
N GLU A 222 13.77 -9.43 -4.90
CA GLU A 222 15.20 -9.43 -5.22
C GLU A 222 15.97 -10.08 -4.06
N GLY A 223 16.80 -11.06 -4.36
CA GLY A 223 17.52 -11.82 -3.35
C GLY A 223 16.55 -12.44 -2.33
N ARG A 224 16.82 -12.32 -1.03
CA ARG A 224 15.98 -12.92 0.03
C ARG A 224 14.80 -12.06 0.46
N ARG A 225 14.35 -11.15 -0.40
CA ARG A 225 13.29 -10.18 -0.08
C ARG A 225 12.16 -10.28 -1.08
N PHE A 226 10.95 -10.27 -0.55
CA PHE A 226 9.72 -10.13 -1.30
C PHE A 226 8.91 -9.01 -0.64
N VAL A 227 8.59 -7.97 -1.40
CA VAL A 227 7.85 -6.80 -0.91
C VAL A 227 6.57 -6.67 -1.72
N ALA A 228 5.43 -6.93 -1.09
CA ALA A 228 4.14 -6.56 -1.63
C ALA A 228 3.90 -5.06 -1.45
N ILE A 229 3.47 -4.40 -2.52
CA ILE A 229 3.19 -2.97 -2.63
C ILE A 229 1.68 -2.82 -2.79
N LEU A 230 1.05 -2.27 -1.76
CA LEU A 230 -0.39 -2.26 -1.56
C LEU A 230 -0.92 -0.82 -1.70
N PRO A 231 -2.11 -0.61 -2.27
CA PRO A 231 -2.79 0.69 -2.14
C PRO A 231 -3.06 0.97 -0.65
N ALA A 232 -3.09 2.24 -0.24
CA ALA A 232 -3.16 2.64 1.18
C ALA A 232 -4.54 2.45 1.85
N TYR A 233 -5.10 1.26 1.70
CA TYR A 233 -6.48 0.88 2.02
C TYR A 233 -6.55 -0.08 3.18
N ARG A 234 -5.84 0.22 4.25
CA ARG A 234 -5.81 -0.71 5.37
C ARG A 234 -7.01 -0.57 6.31
N ASP A 235 -8.03 -1.38 6.06
CA ASP A 235 -8.75 -2.06 7.15
C ASP A 235 -8.02 -3.36 7.51
N SER A 236 -8.22 -3.87 8.73
CA SER A 236 -7.47 -5.01 9.24
C SER A 236 -7.79 -6.33 8.54
N ALA A 237 -9.02 -6.52 8.05
CA ALA A 237 -9.41 -7.74 7.35
C ALA A 237 -8.74 -7.81 5.97
N THR A 238 -8.79 -6.72 5.21
CA THR A 238 -8.09 -6.61 3.92
C THR A 238 -6.58 -6.79 4.09
N ALA A 239 -6.00 -6.20 5.13
CA ALA A 239 -4.57 -6.34 5.44
C ALA A 239 -4.13 -7.79 5.64
N LEU A 240 -4.91 -8.55 6.41
CA LEU A 240 -4.65 -9.96 6.68
C LEU A 240 -4.85 -10.80 5.41
N ALA A 241 -5.91 -10.53 4.65
CA ALA A 241 -6.15 -11.23 3.39
C ALA A 241 -5.02 -10.99 2.37
N GLN A 242 -4.49 -9.77 2.28
CA GLN A 242 -3.33 -9.47 1.42
C GLN A 242 -2.03 -10.09 1.94
N LEU A 243 -1.86 -10.19 3.26
CA LEU A 243 -0.74 -10.92 3.86
C LEU A 243 -0.81 -12.42 3.53
N ASP A 244 -1.99 -13.02 3.64
CA ASP A 244 -2.21 -14.41 3.23
C ASP A 244 -1.94 -14.61 1.73
N ALA A 245 -2.50 -13.75 0.87
CA ALA A 245 -2.30 -13.83 -0.57
C ALA A 245 -0.83 -13.64 -0.98
N ALA A 246 -0.07 -12.78 -0.28
CA ALA A 246 1.36 -12.62 -0.50
C ALA A 246 2.16 -13.88 -0.09
N CYS A 247 1.77 -14.53 1.01
CA CYS A 247 2.35 -15.83 1.37
C CYS A 247 1.97 -16.93 0.36
N ASP A 248 0.71 -16.98 -0.07
CA ASP A 248 0.24 -17.94 -1.06
C ASP A 248 0.97 -17.77 -2.40
N LEU A 249 1.20 -16.53 -2.84
CA LEU A 249 2.00 -16.25 -4.04
C LEU A 249 3.44 -16.77 -3.92
N LEU A 250 4.06 -16.64 -2.75
CA LEU A 250 5.39 -17.21 -2.49
C LEU A 250 5.37 -18.74 -2.45
N ASP A 251 4.33 -19.35 -1.89
CA ASP A 251 4.20 -20.80 -1.81
C ASP A 251 3.88 -21.42 -3.19
N LEU A 252 3.23 -20.67 -4.08
CA LEU A 252 2.93 -21.05 -5.47
C LEU A 252 4.08 -20.77 -6.44
N MET A 253 5.13 -20.07 -6.01
CA MET A 253 6.27 -19.69 -6.83
C MET A 253 6.90 -20.92 -7.51
N PRO A 254 6.95 -20.99 -8.86
CA PRO A 254 7.47 -22.15 -9.56
C PRO A 254 8.97 -22.39 -9.28
N GLU A 255 9.39 -23.66 -9.28
CA GLU A 255 10.79 -24.05 -8.99
C GLU A 255 11.82 -23.38 -9.92
N GLN A 256 11.44 -23.12 -11.17
CA GLN A 256 12.30 -22.39 -12.12
C GLN A 256 12.63 -20.96 -11.67
N ILE A 257 11.72 -20.28 -10.96
CA ILE A 257 11.94 -18.93 -10.45
C ILE A 257 12.93 -18.96 -9.28
N TRP A 258 12.79 -19.95 -8.38
CA TRP A 258 13.76 -20.14 -7.31
C TRP A 258 15.17 -20.41 -7.83
N ARG A 259 15.30 -21.30 -8.82
CA ARG A 259 16.60 -21.57 -9.48
C ARG A 259 17.17 -20.32 -10.15
N ALA A 260 16.34 -19.51 -10.80
CA ALA A 260 16.78 -18.25 -11.39
C ALA A 260 17.28 -17.26 -10.33
N GLY A 261 16.63 -17.20 -9.17
CA GLY A 261 17.08 -16.40 -8.03
C GLY A 261 18.40 -16.86 -7.43
N GLU A 262 18.59 -18.18 -7.31
CA GLU A 262 19.87 -18.78 -6.87
C GLU A 262 21.01 -18.48 -7.84
N GLN A 263 20.76 -18.61 -9.15
CA GLN A 263 21.73 -18.26 -10.18
C GLN A 263 22.05 -16.76 -10.18
N TRP A 264 21.06 -15.90 -9.99
CA TRP A 264 21.27 -14.47 -9.87
C TRP A 264 22.12 -14.13 -8.64
N ALA A 265 21.78 -14.70 -7.47
CA ALA A 265 22.52 -14.49 -6.23
C ALA A 265 23.97 -14.96 -6.35
N ALA A 266 24.22 -16.11 -6.99
CA ALA A 266 25.57 -16.62 -7.20
C ALA A 266 26.44 -15.70 -8.10
N ARG A 267 25.83 -14.90 -8.97
CA ARG A 267 26.56 -13.93 -9.83
C ARG A 267 26.79 -12.58 -9.17
N HIS A 268 26.06 -12.25 -8.11
CA HIS A 268 26.05 -10.94 -7.46
C HIS A 268 26.46 -10.99 -5.98
N GLN A 269 26.80 -12.18 -5.47
CA GLN A 269 27.53 -12.31 -4.22
C GLN A 269 29.00 -11.95 -4.48
N PRO A 270 29.58 -11.00 -3.72
CA PRO A 270 31.01 -10.71 -3.77
C PRO A 270 31.85 -11.89 -3.25
#